data_AF-A0A2V5TNI2-F1
#
_entry.id   AF-A0A2V5TNI2-F1
#
_cell.length_a   1.000
_cell.length_b   1.000
_cell.length_c   1.000
_cell.angle_alpha   90.00
_cell.angle_beta   90.00
_cell.angle_gamma   90.00
#
_symmetry.space_group_name_H-M   'P 1'
#
loop_
_entity.id
_entity.type
_entity.pdbx_description
1 polymer ?
#
loop_
_entity_poly.entity_id
_entity_poly.type
_entity_poly.pdbx_seq_one_letter_code
_entity_poly.pdbx_strand_id
1 'polypeptide(L)' 'MCVLNRSFAIRQMTRWGVHCMLARDLTDTMYNPAMRPLVSHDKGTELVIEHIEKYWCPSLLSSDLVAGLP' A
#
# COMPACT_ATOMS: atom_id res chain seq x y z
N MET A 1 7.65 7.00 0.36
CA MET A 1 6.54 6.37 1.09
C MET A 1 7.08 5.49 2.21
N CYS A 2 6.59 5.68 3.44
CA CYS A 2 7.11 5.03 4.65
C CYS A 2 6.95 3.50 4.64
N VAL A 3 5.80 3.00 4.17
CA VAL A 3 5.51 1.55 4.16
C VAL A 3 6.16 0.78 3.00
N LEU A 4 6.79 1.48 2.04
CA LEU A 4 7.40 0.85 0.85
C LEU A 4 8.93 0.81 0.89
N ASN A 5 9.60 1.93 1.24
CA ASN A 5 11.05 2.12 0.99
C ASN A 5 11.95 2.22 2.24
N ARG A 6 11.44 1.92 3.43
CA ARG A 6 12.30 1.77 4.63
C ARG A 6 13.04 0.43 4.63
N SER A 7 14.07 0.30 5.47
CA SER A 7 14.86 -0.93 5.61
C SER A 7 14.06 -2.13 6.12
N PHE A 8 12.88 -1.89 6.70
CA PHE A 8 11.95 -2.90 7.22
C PHE A 8 10.55 -2.79 6.58
N ALA A 9 10.46 -2.17 5.39
CA ALA A 9 9.22 -1.95 4.67
C ALA A 9 8.96 -3.02 3.59
N ILE A 10 7.79 -2.95 2.95
CA ILE A 10 7.27 -3.93 1.98
C ILE A 10 8.34 -4.38 0.97
N ARG A 11 9.07 -3.46 0.34
CA ARG A 11 10.06 -3.83 -0.68
C ARG A 11 11.21 -4.66 -0.12
N GLN A 12 11.68 -4.37 1.09
CA GLN A 12 12.78 -5.14 1.68
C GLN A 12 12.29 -6.44 2.30
N MET A 13 11.14 -6.41 2.97
CA MET A 13 10.52 -7.57 3.60
C MET A 13 10.13 -8.65 2.57
N THR A 14 9.58 -8.25 1.42
CA THR A 14 9.27 -9.18 0.31
C THR A 14 10.54 -9.79 -0.28
N ARG A 15 11.64 -9.02 -0.41
CA ARG A 15 12.95 -9.56 -0.83
C ARG A 15 13.56 -10.54 0.17
N TRP A 16 13.23 -10.41 1.45
CA TRP A 16 13.59 -11.37 2.49
C TRP A 16 12.66 -12.59 2.56
N GLY A 17 11.66 -12.68 1.68
CA GLY A 17 10.72 -13.80 1.65
C GLY A 17 9.61 -13.72 2.69
N VAL A 18 9.40 -12.55 3.33
CA VAL A 18 8.25 -12.36 4.20
C VAL A 18 7.00 -12.17 3.35
N HIS A 19 5.94 -12.91 3.69
CA HIS A 19 4.62 -12.76 3.08
C HIS A 19 3.97 -11.45 3.55
N CYS A 20 4.23 -10.38 2.82
CA CYS A 20 3.60 -9.09 3.07
C CYS A 20 2.18 -9.05 2.49
N MET A 21 1.29 -8.33 3.16
CA MET A 21 -0.02 -7.92 2.64
C MET A 21 -0.24 -6.45 2.99
N LEU A 22 -0.76 -5.67 2.06
CA LEU A 22 -1.09 -4.26 2.27
C LEU A 22 -2.53 -4.10 2.77
N ALA A 23 -2.75 -3.47 3.92
CA ALA A 23 -4.09 -3.04 4.33
C ALA A 23 -4.48 -1.77 3.53
N ARG A 24 -5.17 -1.95 2.41
CA ARG A 24 -5.35 -0.87 1.40
C ARG A 24 -6.25 0.27 1.89
N ASP A 25 -7.29 -0.06 2.64
CA ASP A 25 -8.24 0.89 3.23
C ASP A 25 -7.66 1.64 4.44
N LEU A 26 -6.53 1.18 4.98
CA LEU A 26 -5.75 1.86 6.01
C LEU A 26 -4.46 2.50 5.46
N THR A 27 -4.32 2.58 4.14
CA THR A 27 -3.14 3.15 3.49
C THR A 27 -3.46 4.53 2.94
N ASP A 28 -2.61 5.49 3.28
CA ASP A 28 -2.64 6.83 2.72
C ASP A 28 -1.27 7.23 2.13
N THR A 29 -1.27 8.24 1.28
CA THR A 29 -0.07 8.75 0.61
C THR A 29 0.02 10.26 0.71
N MET A 30 1.24 10.82 0.69
CA MET A 30 1.41 12.27 0.56
C MET A 30 1.25 12.73 -0.91
N TYR A 31 0.29 12.17 -1.64
CA TYR A 31 0.02 12.56 -3.02
C TYR A 31 -0.52 14.00 -3.06
N ASN A 32 0.03 14.80 -3.97
CA ASN A 32 -0.38 16.20 -4.19
C ASN A 32 -1.26 16.30 -5.45
N PRO A 33 -2.56 16.59 -5.31
CA PRO A 33 -3.48 16.80 -6.44
C PRO A 33 -3.08 17.94 -7.38
N ALA A 34 -2.28 18.91 -6.93
CA ALA A 34 -1.78 20.01 -7.75
C ALA A 34 -0.60 19.62 -8.65
N MET A 35 -0.09 18.38 -8.52
CA MET A 35 0.96 17.83 -9.38
C MET A 35 0.40 16.73 -10.28
N ARG A 36 1.00 16.54 -11.45
CA ARG A 36 0.65 15.44 -12.36
C ARG A 36 0.58 14.11 -11.59
N PRO A 37 -0.44 13.26 -11.83
CA PRO A 37 -1.40 13.31 -12.94
C PRO A 37 -2.64 14.21 -12.73
N LEU A 38 -2.65 15.09 -11.72
CA LEU A 38 -3.75 16.04 -11.46
C LEU A 38 -5.09 15.36 -11.17
N VAL A 39 -5.07 14.29 -10.37
CA VAL A 39 -6.27 13.57 -9.91
C VAL A 39 -6.60 13.94 -8.46
N SER A 40 -7.76 13.51 -7.96
CA SER A 40 -8.09 13.67 -6.54
C SER A 40 -7.06 12.97 -5.66
N HIS A 41 -6.97 13.39 -4.40
CA HIS A 41 -6.06 12.77 -3.44
C HIS A 41 -6.28 11.26 -3.34
N ASP A 42 -7.54 10.85 -3.16
CA ASP A 42 -7.94 9.45 -3.05
C ASP A 42 -7.54 8.65 -4.30
N LYS A 43 -7.75 9.21 -5.50
CA LYS A 43 -7.35 8.50 -6.74
C LYS A 43 -5.83 8.43 -6.86
N GLY A 44 -5.11 9.43 -6.38
CA GLY A 44 -3.65 9.39 -6.31
C GLY A 44 -3.14 8.33 -5.33
N THR A 45 -3.75 8.22 -4.15
CA THR A 45 -3.49 7.14 -3.20
C THR A 45 -3.77 5.77 -3.83
N GLU A 46 -4.90 5.63 -4.53
CA GLU A 46 -5.25 4.39 -5.24
C GLU A 46 -4.20 4.01 -6.30
N LEU A 47 -3.68 4.96 -7.09
CA LEU A 47 -2.62 4.68 -8.06
C LEU A 47 -1.34 4.13 -7.42
N VAL A 48 -1.01 4.60 -6.21
CA VAL A 48 0.14 4.09 -5.45
C VAL A 48 -0.16 2.70 -4.89
N ILE A 49 -1.37 2.45 -4.40
CA ILE A 49 -1.82 1.13 -3.96
C ILE A 49 -1.75 0.13 -5.12
N GLU A 50 -2.32 0.45 -6.27
CA GLU A 50 -2.27 -0.36 -7.50
C GLU A 50 -0.81 -0.66 -7.91
N HIS A 51 0.09 0.31 -7.77
CA HIS A 51 1.52 0.11 -8.01
C HIS A 51 2.15 -0.87 -7.00
N ILE A 52 1.79 -0.78 -5.72
CA ILE A 52 2.29 -1.70 -4.71
C ILE A 52 1.82 -3.13 -4.98
N GLU A 53 0.53 -3.28 -5.26
CA GLU A 53 -0.14 -4.55 -5.57
C GLU A 53 0.49 -5.27 -6.76
N LYS A 54 0.84 -4.51 -7.80
CA LYS A 54 1.42 -5.07 -9.03
C LYS A 54 2.82 -5.64 -8.83
N TYR A 55 3.64 -5.07 -7.96
CA TYR A 55 5.08 -5.33 -7.94
C TYR A 55 5.61 -5.99 -6.66
N TRP A 56 4.93 -5.88 -5.53
CA TRP A 56 5.48 -6.36 -4.25
C TRP A 56 4.57 -7.29 -3.47
N CYS A 57 3.30 -6.97 -3.27
CA CYS A 57 2.44 -7.80 -2.44
C CYS A 57 0.95 -7.59 -2.70
N PRO A 58 0.10 -8.61 -2.47
CA PRO A 58 -1.35 -8.43 -2.50
C PRO A 58 -1.81 -7.46 -1.41
N SER A 59 -3.07 -7.03 -1.49
CA SER A 59 -3.73 -6.22 -0.48
C SER A 59 -4.94 -6.93 0.13
N LEU A 60 -5.42 -6.40 1.25
CA LEU A 60 -6.62 -6.81 1.97
C LEU A 60 -7.32 -5.58 2.54
N LEU A 61 -8.59 -5.74 2.92
CA LEU A 61 -9.32 -4.76 3.71
C LEU A 61 -9.09 -5.00 5.20
N SER A 62 -9.10 -3.95 6.01
CA SER A 62 -9.05 -4.07 7.47
C SER A 62 -10.16 -4.96 8.03
N SER A 63 -11.33 -4.99 7.38
CA SER A 63 -12.42 -5.91 7.71
C SER A 63 -12.03 -7.38 7.55
N ASP A 64 -11.22 -7.72 6.55
CA ASP A 64 -10.76 -9.10 6.32
C ASP A 64 -9.84 -9.55 7.45
N LEU A 65 -9.01 -8.63 7.94
CA LEU A 65 -8.12 -8.88 9.08
C LEU A 65 -8.94 -9.17 10.35
N VAL A 66 -9.96 -8.35 10.62
CA VAL A 66 -10.82 -8.52 11.81
C VAL A 66 -11.65 -9.81 11.71
N ALA A 67 -12.17 -10.13 10.53
CA ALA A 67 -12.95 -11.35 10.32
C ALA A 67 -12.14 -12.64 10.52
N GLY A 68 -10.80 -12.58 10.40
CA GLY A 68 -9.90 -13.70 10.63
C GLY A 68 -9.41 -13.86 12.08
N LEU A 69 -9.79 -12.97 12.99
CA LEU A 69 -9.44 -13.09 14.41
C LEU A 69 -10.29 -14.19 15.09
N PRO A 70 -9.70 -14.96 16.03
CA PRO A 70 -10.38 -16.05 16.74
C PRO A 70 -11.45 -15.59 17.72
#